data_AF-A0A9D8AN22-F1
#
_entry.id   AF-A0A9D8AN22-F1
#
_cell.length_a   1.000
_cell.length_b   1.000
_cell.length_c   1.000
_cell.angle_alpha   90.00
_cell.angle_beta   90.00
_cell.angle_gamma   90.00
#
_symmetry.space_group_name_H-M   'P 1'
#
loop_
_entity.id
_entity.type
_entity.pdbx_description
1 polymer ?
#
loop_
_entity_poly.entity_id
_entity_poly.type
_entity_poly.pdbx_seq_one_letter_code
_entity_poly.pdbx_strand_id
1 'polypeptide(L)'
;MYFTKEDKKINDRKIDSLKKMMQAKLKRHISTTRLGDYIDNNVKSSIEKLEIESHLNKCKTCKEVVRQLKALNEEWENYEEKILLSSPGKTGLKKLKTKLLYSLASIKKLFQTVLNTQWIQVSLATATVAVIIFFMVKVFQTPVDETKPFQENIFVEEKDSLKSEDQVKLADEQKKSGEIKKQESIIEKKTPDNWEKIKQAFAENFKPTPYLEEMLAYESRSYANNIISPKIGEKCAGAILFQWEKIEEKPIYLKILNNKGTELFSLIPENNQYRFSKKLTPGLYYWKLESENDVLYVGKFLAGS
;
A
#
# COMPACT_ATOMS: atom_id res chain seq x y z
N MET A 1 -34.71 40.68 0.52
CA MET A 1 -34.20 40.30 -0.81
C MET A 1 -34.30 38.78 -0.89
N TYR A 2 -35.21 38.25 -1.71
CA TYR A 2 -35.43 36.80 -1.80
C TYR A 2 -34.48 36.23 -2.84
N PHE A 3 -33.62 35.28 -2.46
CA PHE A 3 -32.77 34.55 -3.40
C PHE A 3 -33.64 33.65 -4.28
N THR A 4 -33.53 33.84 -5.58
CA THR A 4 -34.33 33.15 -6.59
C THR A 4 -33.74 31.79 -6.93
N LYS A 5 -34.54 30.92 -7.57
CA LYS A 5 -34.01 29.65 -8.12
C LYS A 5 -32.92 29.91 -9.18
N GLU A 6 -32.96 31.05 -9.88
CA GLU A 6 -31.90 31.51 -10.78
C GLU A 6 -30.55 31.68 -10.06
N ASP A 7 -30.52 32.32 -8.89
CA ASP A 7 -29.26 32.58 -8.16
C ASP A 7 -28.53 31.29 -7.78
N LYS A 8 -29.28 30.27 -7.36
CA LYS A 8 -28.72 28.94 -7.08
C LYS A 8 -28.13 28.29 -8.33
N LYS A 9 -28.85 28.34 -9.45
CA LYS A 9 -28.41 27.75 -10.72
C LYS A 9 -27.15 28.44 -11.26
N ILE A 10 -26.99 29.75 -11.01
CA ILE A 10 -25.80 30.51 -11.35
C ILE A 10 -24.60 30.03 -10.51
N ASN A 11 -24.78 29.83 -9.20
CA ASN A 11 -23.71 29.33 -8.32
C ASN A 11 -23.28 27.90 -8.65
N ASP A 12 -24.24 26.99 -8.91
CA ASP A 12 -23.93 25.60 -9.30
C ASP A 12 -23.11 25.55 -10.60
N ARG A 13 -23.43 26.41 -11.58
CA ARG A 13 -22.67 26.53 -12.84
C ARG A 13 -21.28 27.11 -12.63
N LYS A 14 -21.11 28.07 -11.72
CA LYS A 14 -19.80 28.61 -11.36
C LYS A 14 -18.91 27.54 -10.74
N ILE A 15 -19.44 26.72 -9.82
CA ILE A 15 -18.70 25.60 -9.23
C ILE A 15 -18.29 24.58 -10.30
N ASP A 16 -19.21 24.19 -11.18
CA ASP A 16 -18.93 23.17 -12.20
C ASP A 16 -17.89 23.66 -13.22
N SER A 17 -17.97 24.93 -13.63
CA SER A 17 -16.96 25.58 -14.48
C SER A 17 -15.59 25.61 -13.82
N LEU A 18 -15.53 25.97 -12.53
CA LEU A 18 -14.28 26.02 -11.77
C LEU A 18 -13.67 24.61 -11.63
N LYS A 19 -14.48 23.60 -11.31
CA LYS A 19 -14.06 22.19 -11.23
C LYS A 19 -13.44 21.72 -12.55
N LYS A 20 -14.08 22.03 -13.69
CA LYS A 20 -13.55 21.69 -15.02
C LYS A 20 -12.25 22.41 -15.34
N MET A 21 -12.15 23.70 -15.02
CA MET A 21 -10.92 24.47 -15.22
C MET A 21 -9.76 23.95 -14.36
N MET A 22 -10.05 23.51 -13.13
CA MET A 22 -9.07 22.91 -12.22
C MET A 22 -8.64 21.52 -12.69
N GLN A 23 -9.59 20.66 -13.09
CA GLN A 23 -9.29 19.33 -13.64
C GLN A 23 -8.39 19.40 -14.87
N ALA A 24 -8.57 20.41 -15.72
CA ALA A 24 -7.70 20.63 -16.88
C ALA A 24 -6.27 21.04 -16.47
N LYS A 25 -6.11 21.87 -15.44
CA LYS A 25 -4.79 22.30 -14.92
C LYS A 25 -4.07 21.21 -14.11
N LEU A 26 -4.80 20.23 -13.56
CA LEU A 26 -4.25 19.20 -12.66
C LEU A 26 -3.83 17.88 -13.32
N LYS A 27 -3.87 17.74 -14.66
CA LYS A 27 -3.45 16.49 -15.35
C LYS A 27 -1.99 16.05 -15.08
N ARG A 28 -1.16 16.86 -14.41
CA ARG A 28 0.22 16.54 -13.99
C ARG A 28 0.43 16.58 -12.46
N HIS A 29 -0.64 16.59 -11.67
CA HIS A 29 -0.60 16.79 -10.22
C HIS A 29 -1.42 15.71 -9.47
N ILE A 30 -1.37 15.71 -8.12
CA ILE A 30 -2.25 14.87 -7.29
C ILE A 30 -3.70 15.02 -7.77
N SER A 31 -4.44 13.90 -7.82
CA SER A 31 -5.82 13.93 -8.31
C SER A 31 -6.67 14.93 -7.53
N THR A 32 -7.52 15.66 -8.24
CA THR A 32 -8.45 16.63 -7.62
C THR A 32 -9.37 15.98 -6.58
N THR A 33 -9.67 14.69 -6.76
CA THR A 33 -10.43 13.89 -5.79
C THR A 33 -9.70 13.78 -4.47
N ARG A 34 -8.40 13.43 -4.48
CA ARG A 34 -7.58 13.33 -3.25
C ARG A 34 -7.43 14.69 -2.54
N LEU A 35 -7.31 15.78 -3.29
CA LEU A 35 -7.28 17.12 -2.70
C LEU A 35 -8.63 17.52 -2.10
N GLY A 36 -9.75 17.10 -2.71
CA GLY A 36 -11.09 17.26 -2.16
C GLY A 36 -11.26 16.50 -0.84
N ASP A 37 -10.91 15.22 -0.83
CA ASP A 37 -10.97 14.38 0.37
C ASP A 37 -10.15 14.97 1.52
N TYR A 38 -8.99 15.57 1.21
CA TYR A 38 -8.15 16.27 2.19
C TYR A 38 -8.82 17.53 2.78
N ILE A 39 -9.51 18.32 1.96
CA ILE A 39 -10.21 19.53 2.43
C ILE A 39 -11.41 19.16 3.31
N ASP A 40 -12.13 18.12 2.94
CA ASP A 40 -13.29 17.63 3.68
C ASP A 40 -12.91 16.82 4.94
N ASN A 41 -11.61 16.70 5.24
CA ASN A 41 -11.05 15.83 6.29
C ASN A 41 -11.47 14.35 6.17
N ASN A 42 -11.77 13.88 4.96
CA ASN A 42 -12.21 12.51 4.66
C ASN A 42 -11.06 11.56 4.27
N VAL A 43 -9.80 11.98 4.44
CA VAL A 43 -8.64 11.13 4.19
C VAL A 43 -8.54 10.07 5.28
N LYS A 44 -8.70 8.80 4.90
CA LYS A 44 -8.84 7.67 5.83
C LYS A 44 -7.54 7.29 6.53
N SER A 45 -6.39 7.58 5.92
CA SER A 45 -5.08 7.19 6.44
C SER A 45 -4.23 8.40 6.80
N SER A 46 -3.60 8.37 7.98
CA SER A 46 -2.64 9.39 8.42
C SER A 46 -1.44 9.49 7.47
N ILE A 47 -1.07 8.40 6.78
CA ILE A 47 0.02 8.38 5.79
C ILE A 47 -0.38 9.17 4.54
N GLU A 48 -1.59 8.94 4.02
CA GLU A 48 -2.10 9.68 2.86
C GLU A 48 -2.18 11.19 3.15
N LYS A 49 -2.57 11.55 4.38
CA LYS A 49 -2.59 12.95 4.81
C LYS A 49 -1.19 13.57 4.75
N LEU A 50 -0.18 12.87 5.29
CA LEU A 50 1.22 13.32 5.26
C LEU A 50 1.79 13.42 3.84
N GLU A 51 1.42 12.51 2.94
CA GLU A 51 1.81 12.57 1.53
C GLU A 51 1.25 13.82 0.83
N ILE A 52 -0.04 14.11 1.08
CA ILE A 52 -0.70 15.30 0.53
C ILE A 52 -0.08 16.57 1.09
N GLU A 53 0.16 16.65 2.41
CA GLU A 53 0.84 17.79 3.05
C GLU A 53 2.27 17.99 2.51
N SER A 54 3.04 16.92 2.38
CA SER A 54 4.38 16.94 1.78
C SER A 54 4.35 17.45 0.34
N HIS A 55 3.35 17.05 -0.46
CA HIS A 55 3.16 17.56 -1.81
C HIS A 55 2.75 19.04 -1.82
N LEU A 56 1.82 19.47 -0.97
CA LEU A 56 1.36 20.86 -0.88
C LEU A 56 2.48 21.81 -0.45
N ASN A 57 3.43 21.34 0.35
CA ASN A 57 4.62 22.10 0.72
C ASN A 57 5.58 22.32 -0.45
N LYS A 58 5.61 21.39 -1.42
CA LYS A 58 6.50 21.46 -2.60
C LYS A 58 5.83 22.06 -3.84
N CYS A 59 4.51 21.94 -3.96
CA CYS A 59 3.76 22.31 -5.16
C CYS A 59 2.90 23.57 -4.96
N LYS A 60 3.42 24.72 -5.42
CA LYS A 60 2.73 26.02 -5.35
C LYS A 60 1.36 26.00 -6.02
N THR A 61 1.23 25.29 -7.16
CA THR A 61 -0.04 25.16 -7.89
C THR A 61 -1.11 24.45 -7.09
N CYS A 62 -0.79 23.30 -6.48
CA CYS A 62 -1.74 22.55 -5.65
C CYS A 62 -2.10 23.30 -4.36
N LYS A 63 -1.13 24.02 -3.78
CA LYS A 63 -1.37 24.88 -2.61
C LYS A 63 -2.39 25.98 -2.91
N GLU A 64 -2.26 26.63 -4.07
CA GLU A 64 -3.21 27.66 -4.51
C GLU A 64 -4.60 27.09 -4.81
N VAL A 65 -4.66 25.89 -5.40
CA VAL A 65 -5.92 25.16 -5.62
C VAL A 65 -6.63 24.85 -4.30
N VAL A 66 -5.91 24.35 -3.29
CA VAL A 66 -6.47 24.09 -1.95
C VAL A 66 -6.96 25.38 -1.30
N ARG A 67 -6.21 26.48 -1.44
CA ARG A 67 -6.63 27.80 -0.94
C ARG A 67 -7.95 28.27 -1.56
N GLN A 68 -8.09 28.14 -2.88
CA GLN A 68 -9.30 28.52 -3.60
C GLN A 68 -10.50 27.66 -3.19
N LEU A 69 -10.30 26.35 -3.03
CA LEU A 69 -11.35 25.44 -2.60
C LEU A 69 -11.81 25.70 -1.15
N LYS A 70 -10.88 26.01 -0.23
CA LYS A 70 -11.22 26.42 1.14
C LYS A 70 -12.03 27.71 1.18
N ALA A 71 -11.60 28.72 0.42
CA ALA A 71 -12.33 29.99 0.34
C ALA A 71 -13.76 29.80 -0.19
N LEU A 72 -13.94 28.95 -1.21
CA LEU A 72 -15.27 28.59 -1.70
C LEU A 72 -16.10 27.87 -0.64
N ASN A 73 -15.51 26.92 0.10
CA ASN A 73 -16.24 26.22 1.15
C ASN A 73 -16.73 27.18 2.25
N GLU A 74 -15.87 28.11 2.68
CA GLU A 74 -16.23 29.16 3.64
C GLU A 74 -17.32 30.10 3.10
N GLU A 75 -17.27 30.49 1.82
CA GLU A 75 -18.34 31.28 1.19
C GLU A 75 -19.68 30.53 1.19
N TRP A 76 -19.66 29.21 0.96
CA TRP A 76 -20.85 28.36 1.00
C TRP A 76 -21.44 28.22 2.39
N GLU A 77 -20.60 27.99 3.41
CA GLU A 77 -21.04 27.92 4.81
C GLU A 77 -21.68 29.24 5.26
N ASN A 78 -21.04 30.37 4.93
CA ASN A 78 -21.58 31.71 5.20
C ASN A 78 -22.90 31.97 4.44
N TYR A 79 -23.04 31.46 3.22
CA TYR A 79 -24.26 31.57 2.44
C TYR A 79 -25.40 30.76 3.05
N GLU A 80 -25.13 29.53 3.51
CA GLU A 80 -26.12 28.72 4.23
C GLU A 80 -26.58 29.38 5.52
N GLU A 81 -25.65 29.95 6.30
CA GLU A 81 -25.98 30.65 7.54
C GLU A 81 -26.87 31.88 7.28
N LYS A 82 -26.56 32.68 6.26
CA LYS A 82 -27.41 33.82 5.85
C LYS A 82 -28.80 33.40 5.38
N ILE A 83 -28.91 32.26 4.69
CA ILE A 83 -30.22 31.70 4.32
C ILE A 83 -31.02 31.27 5.56
N LEU A 84 -30.35 30.69 6.56
CA LEU A 84 -30.99 30.27 7.80
C LEU A 84 -31.52 31.47 8.60
N LEU A 85 -30.75 32.56 8.66
CA LEU A 85 -31.11 33.78 9.41
C LEU A 85 -32.19 34.63 8.72
N SER A 86 -32.28 34.59 7.39
CA SER A 86 -33.19 35.46 6.61
C SER A 86 -34.62 34.92 6.42
N SER A 87 -35.00 33.81 7.06
CA SER A 87 -36.33 33.20 6.89
C SER A 87 -37.16 33.24 8.20
N PRO A 88 -37.85 34.36 8.48
CA PRO A 88 -38.75 34.47 9.62
C PRO A 88 -40.10 33.79 9.28
N GLY A 89 -40.34 32.58 9.77
CA GLY A 89 -41.68 31.97 9.73
C GLY A 89 -41.74 30.45 9.64
N LYS A 90 -42.02 29.80 10.78
CA LYS A 90 -42.77 28.53 10.98
C LYS A 90 -42.58 27.37 9.96
N THR A 91 -41.38 27.14 9.44
CA THR A 91 -41.06 25.97 8.57
C THR A 91 -39.89 25.12 9.05
N GLY A 92 -39.53 25.20 10.33
CA GLY A 92 -38.40 24.46 10.93
C GLY A 92 -38.46 22.93 10.70
N LEU A 93 -39.65 22.32 10.79
CA LEU A 93 -39.80 20.87 10.63
C LEU A 93 -39.70 20.38 9.17
N LYS A 94 -40.15 21.19 8.20
CA LYS A 94 -40.05 20.85 6.77
C LYS A 94 -38.61 21.04 6.26
N LYS A 95 -37.87 22.00 6.80
CA LYS A 95 -36.47 22.25 6.47
C LYS A 95 -35.50 21.21 7.07
N LEU A 96 -35.80 20.69 8.27
CA LEU A 96 -35.05 19.56 8.83
C LEU A 96 -35.21 18.30 7.97
N LYS A 97 -36.43 18.04 7.45
CA LYS A 97 -36.70 16.94 6.52
C LYS A 97 -35.93 17.09 5.21
N THR A 98 -35.79 18.28 4.64
CA THR A 98 -34.97 18.45 3.42
C THR A 98 -33.48 18.30 3.70
N LYS A 99 -32.95 18.72 4.85
CA LYS A 99 -31.55 18.40 5.24
C LYS A 99 -31.32 16.89 5.40
N LEU A 100 -32.24 16.18 6.07
CA LEU A 100 -32.19 14.72 6.20
C LEU A 100 -32.32 14.00 4.85
N LEU A 101 -33.23 14.44 3.99
CA LEU A 101 -33.41 13.84 2.67
C LEU A 101 -32.21 14.09 1.74
N TYR A 102 -31.55 15.25 1.86
CA TYR A 102 -30.37 15.55 1.06
C TYR A 102 -29.15 14.76 1.54
N SER A 103 -28.95 14.62 2.86
CA SER A 103 -27.88 13.75 3.39
C SER A 103 -28.14 12.27 3.06
N LEU A 104 -29.39 11.81 3.13
CA LEU A 104 -29.76 10.45 2.72
C LEU A 104 -29.59 10.23 1.21
N ALA A 105 -29.80 11.24 0.36
CA ALA A 105 -29.59 11.12 -1.08
C ALA A 105 -28.11 11.04 -1.46
N SER A 106 -27.24 11.81 -0.81
CA SER A 106 -25.79 11.70 -0.99
C SER A 106 -25.23 10.40 -0.42
N ILE A 107 -25.74 9.94 0.73
CA ILE A 107 -25.42 8.60 1.27
C ILE A 107 -25.89 7.50 0.31
N LYS A 108 -27.09 7.58 -0.27
CA LYS A 108 -27.60 6.59 -1.22
C LYS A 108 -26.74 6.52 -2.48
N LYS A 109 -26.27 7.66 -2.99
CA LYS A 109 -25.36 7.70 -4.15
C LYS A 109 -24.00 7.08 -3.83
N LEU A 110 -23.45 7.34 -2.64
CA LEU A 110 -22.22 6.69 -2.17
C LEU A 110 -22.42 5.17 -2.00
N PHE A 111 -23.53 4.74 -1.41
CA PHE A 111 -23.86 3.32 -1.22
C PHE A 111 -24.05 2.59 -2.56
N GLN A 112 -24.72 3.22 -3.54
CA GLN A 112 -24.88 2.67 -4.89
C GLN A 112 -23.53 2.52 -5.61
N THR A 113 -22.60 3.46 -5.39
CA THR A 113 -21.26 3.41 -5.98
C THR A 113 -20.42 2.31 -5.33
N VAL A 114 -20.48 2.17 -4.00
CA VAL A 114 -19.79 1.09 -3.27
C VAL A 114 -20.33 -0.28 -3.67
N LEU A 115 -21.65 -0.45 -3.75
CA LEU A 115 -22.28 -1.69 -4.21
C LEU A 115 -21.87 -2.03 -5.65
N ASN A 116 -21.92 -1.08 -6.58
CA ASN A 116 -21.47 -1.32 -7.95
C ASN A 116 -19.98 -1.69 -8.04
N THR A 117 -19.15 -1.14 -7.15
CA THR A 117 -17.71 -1.46 -7.11
C THR A 117 -17.46 -2.85 -6.55
N GLN A 118 -18.22 -3.29 -5.53
CA GLN A 118 -18.11 -4.65 -4.99
C GLN A 118 -18.64 -5.72 -5.96
N TRP A 119 -19.71 -5.45 -6.70
CA TRP A 119 -20.19 -6.36 -7.74
C TRP A 119 -19.19 -6.57 -8.88
N ILE A 120 -18.39 -5.55 -9.23
CA ILE A 120 -17.31 -5.66 -10.22
C ILE A 120 -16.15 -6.53 -9.69
N GLN A 121 -15.83 -6.44 -8.40
CA GLN A 121 -14.78 -7.28 -7.80
C GLN A 121 -15.23 -8.75 -7.68
N VAL A 122 -16.49 -8.99 -7.30
CA VAL A 122 -17.05 -10.34 -7.21
C VAL A 122 -17.14 -11.02 -8.58
N SER A 123 -17.52 -10.30 -9.65
CA SER A 123 -17.58 -10.89 -11.00
C SER A 123 -16.19 -11.23 -11.57
N LEU A 124 -15.16 -10.46 -11.22
CA LEU A 124 -13.78 -10.76 -11.62
C LEU A 124 -13.23 -11.98 -10.87
N ALA A 125 -13.57 -12.11 -9.58
CA ALA A 125 -13.20 -13.28 -8.77
C ALA A 125 -13.90 -14.56 -9.25
N THR A 126 -15.18 -14.52 -9.61
CA THR A 126 -15.88 -15.72 -10.11
C THR A 126 -15.36 -16.16 -11.48
N ALA A 127 -15.00 -15.23 -12.37
CA ALA A 127 -14.40 -15.56 -13.67
C ALA A 127 -13.03 -16.25 -13.53
N THR A 128 -12.19 -15.80 -12.60
CA THR A 128 -10.86 -16.42 -12.37
C THR A 128 -10.97 -17.84 -11.80
N VAL A 129 -11.89 -18.06 -10.85
CA VAL A 129 -12.17 -19.41 -10.31
C VAL A 129 -12.68 -20.35 -11.39
N ALA A 130 -13.58 -19.89 -12.27
CA ALA A 130 -14.08 -20.70 -13.38
C ALA A 130 -12.97 -21.11 -14.36
N VAL A 131 -12.02 -20.22 -14.66
CA VAL A 131 -10.85 -20.52 -15.50
C VAL A 131 -9.94 -21.55 -14.83
N ILE A 132 -9.67 -21.43 -13.53
CA ILE A 132 -8.86 -22.39 -12.77
C ILE A 132 -9.51 -23.78 -12.76
N ILE A 133 -10.82 -23.85 -12.49
CA ILE A 133 -11.58 -25.10 -12.54
C ILE A 133 -11.52 -25.73 -13.93
N PHE A 134 -11.67 -24.93 -14.99
CA PHE A 134 -11.57 -25.41 -16.38
C PHE A 134 -10.19 -26.01 -16.68
N PHE A 135 -9.11 -25.35 -16.24
CA PHE A 135 -7.75 -25.88 -16.38
C PHE A 135 -7.52 -27.16 -15.57
N MET A 136 -8.02 -27.23 -14.34
CA MET A 136 -7.95 -28.44 -13.51
C MET A 136 -8.65 -29.62 -14.19
N VAL A 137 -9.88 -29.45 -14.68
CA VAL A 137 -10.61 -30.49 -15.41
C VAL A 137 -9.84 -30.96 -16.64
N LYS A 138 -9.21 -30.05 -17.38
CA LYS A 138 -8.38 -30.40 -18.55
C LYS A 138 -7.14 -31.21 -18.17
N VAL A 139 -6.47 -30.88 -17.06
CA VAL A 139 -5.30 -31.62 -16.56
C VAL A 139 -5.69 -33.01 -16.06
N PHE A 140 -6.84 -33.17 -15.42
CA PHE A 140 -7.31 -34.49 -14.98
C PHE A 140 -7.85 -35.37 -16.10
N GLN A 141 -8.28 -34.78 -17.22
CA GLN A 141 -8.75 -35.51 -18.39
C GLN A 141 -7.65 -35.93 -19.36
N THR A 142 -6.39 -35.51 -19.17
CA THR A 142 -5.31 -36.07 -19.98
C THR A 142 -5.14 -37.54 -19.61
N PRO A 143 -5.36 -38.48 -20.54
CA PRO A 143 -5.16 -39.89 -20.26
C PRO A 143 -3.70 -40.08 -19.84
N VAL A 144 -3.52 -40.66 -18.65
CA VAL A 144 -2.20 -41.09 -18.18
C VAL A 144 -1.76 -42.20 -19.12
N ASP A 145 -0.80 -41.90 -19.99
CA ASP A 145 -0.16 -42.87 -20.86
C ASP A 145 0.76 -43.74 -20.00
N GLU A 146 0.20 -44.82 -19.43
CA GLU A 146 0.82 -45.71 -18.44
C GLU A 146 1.97 -46.58 -18.98
N THR A 147 2.64 -46.22 -20.09
CA THR A 147 3.57 -47.15 -20.76
C THR A 147 5.02 -46.72 -20.89
N LYS A 148 5.50 -45.70 -20.16
CA LYS A 148 6.94 -45.40 -20.12
C LYS A 148 7.55 -45.70 -18.74
N PRO A 149 8.36 -46.77 -18.61
CA PRO A 149 9.08 -47.03 -17.38
C PRO A 149 10.02 -45.86 -17.08
N PHE A 150 9.87 -45.33 -15.88
CA PHE A 150 10.70 -44.29 -15.28
C PHE A 150 12.13 -44.81 -15.14
N GLN A 151 13.03 -44.42 -16.05
CA GLN A 151 14.46 -44.65 -15.89
C GLN A 151 15.04 -43.63 -14.92
N GLU A 152 15.56 -44.17 -13.82
CA GLU A 152 16.27 -43.48 -12.75
C GLU A 152 17.64 -43.01 -13.28
N ASN A 153 17.71 -41.77 -13.77
CA ASN A 153 18.99 -41.17 -14.16
C ASN A 153 19.74 -40.70 -12.91
N ILE A 154 20.57 -41.61 -12.40
CA ILE A 154 21.69 -41.35 -11.50
C ILE A 154 22.63 -40.36 -12.18
N PHE A 155 22.84 -39.21 -11.53
CA PHE A 155 23.77 -38.18 -11.96
C PHE A 155 25.21 -38.66 -11.72
N VAL A 156 25.83 -39.26 -12.74
CA VAL A 156 27.25 -39.57 -12.78
C VAL A 156 28.00 -38.38 -13.37
N GLU A 157 28.99 -37.94 -12.61
CA GLU A 157 29.98 -36.94 -12.95
C GLU A 157 30.96 -37.53 -13.99
N GLU A 158 30.90 -37.08 -15.24
CA GLU A 158 31.85 -37.51 -16.28
C GLU A 158 32.54 -36.33 -16.95
N LYS A 159 33.86 -36.29 -16.72
CA LYS A 159 34.84 -35.42 -17.38
C LYS A 159 35.15 -35.94 -18.79
N ASP A 160 35.43 -34.99 -19.67
CA ASP A 160 36.31 -35.08 -20.84
C ASP A 160 36.03 -36.20 -21.88
N SER A 161 35.55 -35.81 -23.07
CA SER A 161 36.40 -35.78 -24.29
C SER A 161 35.59 -35.67 -25.61
N LEU A 162 35.84 -34.55 -26.30
CA LEU A 162 36.09 -34.38 -27.74
C LEU A 162 35.24 -35.05 -28.86
N LYS A 163 34.93 -34.18 -29.86
CA LYS A 163 34.61 -34.38 -31.29
C LYS A 163 33.16 -34.73 -31.63
N SER A 164 32.56 -34.26 -32.71
CA SER A 164 32.77 -33.20 -33.72
C SER A 164 31.52 -33.23 -34.61
N GLU A 165 31.32 -32.19 -35.43
CA GLU A 165 30.36 -32.13 -36.54
C GLU A 165 28.89 -31.85 -36.16
N ASP A 166 28.52 -30.57 -36.14
CA ASP A 166 27.82 -30.02 -37.30
C ASP A 166 27.70 -28.50 -37.23
N GLN A 167 28.29 -27.86 -38.25
CA GLN A 167 28.16 -26.44 -38.53
C GLN A 167 27.00 -26.23 -39.51
N VAL A 168 25.94 -25.53 -39.10
CA VAL A 168 25.14 -24.73 -40.04
C VAL A 168 24.76 -23.38 -39.43
N LYS A 169 25.57 -22.38 -39.79
CA LYS A 169 25.20 -21.04 -40.26
C LYS A 169 24.03 -20.32 -39.57
N LEU A 170 24.37 -19.31 -38.77
CA LEU A 170 23.70 -18.00 -38.81
C LEU A 170 24.70 -16.93 -38.35
N ALA A 171 25.49 -16.47 -39.32
CA ALA A 171 26.27 -15.26 -39.26
C ALA A 171 25.38 -14.10 -39.70
N ASP A 172 25.18 -13.12 -38.81
CA ASP A 172 25.27 -11.67 -39.09
C ASP A 172 24.51 -10.91 -38.00
N GLU A 173 25.22 -10.55 -36.93
CA GLU A 173 25.00 -9.28 -36.19
C GLU A 173 26.04 -9.09 -35.08
N GLN A 174 27.34 -9.12 -35.42
CA GLN A 174 28.39 -8.64 -34.53
C GLN A 174 29.40 -7.77 -35.27
N LYS A 175 29.03 -6.52 -35.49
CA LYS A 175 29.98 -5.45 -35.84
C LYS A 175 29.60 -4.13 -35.16
N LYS A 176 29.79 -4.09 -33.84
CA LYS A 176 30.02 -2.85 -33.09
C LYS A 176 30.79 -3.13 -31.80
N SER A 177 31.98 -3.72 -31.98
CA SER A 177 33.08 -3.64 -31.01
C SER A 177 33.60 -2.19 -31.02
N GLY A 178 32.90 -1.33 -30.28
CA GLY A 178 33.35 0.02 -29.96
C GLY A 178 33.90 0.04 -28.53
N GLU A 179 35.21 -0.02 -28.42
CA GLU A 179 35.98 0.78 -27.46
C GLU A 179 35.55 0.66 -25.98
N ILE A 180 35.97 -0.44 -25.34
CA ILE A 180 36.03 -0.53 -23.88
C ILE A 180 37.15 0.41 -23.42
N LYS A 181 36.79 1.69 -23.24
CA LYS A 181 37.62 2.66 -22.54
C LYS A 181 37.80 2.17 -21.13
N LYS A 182 39.05 1.81 -20.83
CA LYS A 182 39.68 1.62 -19.53
C LYS A 182 39.26 2.79 -18.61
N GLN A 183 38.13 2.65 -17.93
CA GLN A 183 37.75 3.51 -16.80
C GLN A 183 38.67 3.10 -15.65
N GLU A 184 39.87 3.68 -15.66
CA GLU A 184 40.69 3.80 -14.48
C GLU A 184 39.85 4.46 -13.40
N SER A 185 39.52 3.61 -12.42
CA SER A 185 39.10 3.90 -11.07
C SER A 185 39.45 5.32 -10.63
N ILE A 186 38.51 6.25 -10.82
CA ILE A 186 38.37 7.40 -9.96
C ILE A 186 37.93 6.83 -8.62
N ILE A 187 38.91 6.37 -7.82
CA ILE A 187 38.76 6.21 -6.38
C ILE A 187 38.62 7.64 -5.88
N GLU A 188 37.40 8.16 -5.98
CA GLU A 188 36.97 9.40 -5.39
C GLU A 188 37.39 9.30 -3.91
N LYS A 189 38.43 10.06 -3.55
CA LYS A 189 38.98 10.08 -2.20
C LYS A 189 37.81 10.38 -1.27
N LYS A 190 37.26 9.34 -0.62
CA LYS A 190 36.23 9.45 0.40
C LYS A 190 36.79 10.40 1.44
N THR A 191 36.33 11.65 1.39
CA THR A 191 36.66 12.63 2.41
C THR A 191 36.19 12.06 3.75
N PRO A 192 37.01 12.19 4.81
CA PRO A 192 36.68 11.66 6.15
C PRO A 192 35.28 12.05 6.63
N ASP A 193 34.77 13.19 6.17
CA ASP A 193 33.48 13.77 6.53
C ASP A 193 32.25 12.94 6.06
N ASN A 194 32.41 12.06 5.06
CA ASN A 194 31.30 11.22 4.58
C ASN A 194 31.09 9.97 5.46
N TRP A 195 32.14 9.48 6.12
CA TRP A 195 32.05 8.26 6.93
C TRP A 195 31.13 8.46 8.14
N GLU A 196 31.19 9.63 8.78
CA GLU A 196 30.40 9.91 9.99
C GLU A 196 28.90 9.97 9.65
N LYS A 197 28.54 10.54 8.50
CA LYS A 197 27.16 10.56 7.98
C LYS A 197 26.65 9.15 7.70
N ILE A 198 27.49 8.29 7.12
CA ILE A 198 27.13 6.89 6.86
C ILE A 198 26.92 6.16 8.20
N LYS A 199 27.84 6.31 9.15
CA LYS A 199 27.76 5.70 10.48
C LYS A 199 26.50 6.14 11.22
N GLN A 200 26.16 7.42 11.16
CA GLN A 200 24.95 7.97 11.77
C GLN A 200 23.69 7.43 11.10
N ALA A 201 23.65 7.37 9.77
CA ALA A 201 22.53 6.78 9.03
C ALA A 201 22.33 5.29 9.36
N PHE A 202 23.41 4.53 9.57
CA PHE A 202 23.31 3.14 10.03
C PHE A 202 22.80 3.06 11.47
N ALA A 203 23.31 3.89 12.39
CA ALA A 203 22.89 3.90 13.79
C ALA A 203 21.39 4.23 13.96
N GLU A 204 20.85 5.08 13.09
CA GLU A 204 19.43 5.43 13.09
C GLU A 204 18.51 4.23 12.85
N ASN A 205 18.94 3.19 12.13
CA ASN A 205 18.14 1.98 11.88
C ASN A 205 18.02 1.08 13.12
N PHE A 206 18.81 1.32 14.16
CA PHE A 206 18.80 0.53 15.39
C PHE A 206 18.09 1.24 16.55
N LYS A 207 17.67 2.50 16.36
CA LYS A 207 16.99 3.25 17.42
C LYS A 207 15.59 2.69 17.65
N PRO A 208 15.22 2.25 18.87
CA PRO A 208 13.90 1.71 19.15
C PRO A 208 12.81 2.79 19.05
N THR A 209 11.59 2.37 18.70
CA THR A 209 10.42 3.26 18.66
C THR A 209 9.70 3.19 20.00
N PRO A 210 9.53 4.30 20.75
CA PRO A 210 8.90 4.27 22.07
C PRO A 210 7.54 3.56 22.08
N TYR A 211 6.67 3.89 21.12
CA TYR A 211 5.34 3.26 21.00
C TYR A 211 5.38 1.73 20.86
N LEU A 212 6.30 1.19 20.06
CA LEU A 212 6.39 -0.27 19.85
C LEU A 212 7.05 -0.97 21.04
N GLU A 213 7.99 -0.30 21.72
CA GLU A 213 8.59 -0.81 22.95
C GLU A 213 7.58 -0.82 24.11
N GLU A 214 6.70 0.16 24.19
CA GLU A 214 5.56 0.13 25.12
C GLU A 214 4.65 -1.07 24.83
N MET A 215 4.30 -1.31 23.55
CA MET A 215 3.53 -2.49 23.16
C MET A 215 4.22 -3.82 23.49
N LEU A 216 5.55 -3.90 23.35
CA LEU A 216 6.33 -5.06 23.78
C LEU A 216 6.22 -5.30 25.29
N ALA A 217 6.14 -4.24 26.10
CA ALA A 217 5.97 -4.37 27.55
C ALA A 217 4.57 -4.83 27.95
N TYR A 218 3.55 -4.60 27.11
CA TYR A 218 2.18 -5.06 27.32
C TYR A 218 1.98 -6.54 26.98
N GLU A 219 3.00 -7.39 27.11
CA GLU A 219 2.89 -8.84 26.91
C GLU A 219 1.59 -9.37 27.55
N SER A 220 0.59 -9.62 26.70
CA SER A 220 -0.61 -10.32 27.11
C SER A 220 -0.11 -11.69 27.53
N ARG A 221 -0.13 -11.93 28.85
CA ARG A 221 0.51 -13.09 29.48
C ARG A 221 0.08 -14.44 28.89
N SER A 222 -1.01 -14.46 28.11
CA SER A 222 -1.51 -15.65 27.42
C SER A 222 -0.74 -16.03 26.15
N TYR A 223 -0.12 -15.09 25.42
CA TYR A 223 0.43 -15.39 24.08
C TYR A 223 1.95 -15.39 23.98
N ALA A 224 2.66 -14.77 24.93
CA ALA A 224 4.13 -14.73 24.90
C ALA A 224 4.75 -16.14 24.91
N ASN A 225 4.14 -17.08 25.64
CA ASN A 225 4.61 -18.46 25.71
C ASN A 225 4.38 -19.26 24.41
N ASN A 226 3.54 -18.74 23.51
CA ASN A 226 3.18 -19.43 22.26
C ASN A 226 4.12 -19.04 21.11
N ILE A 227 5.11 -18.17 21.32
CA ILE A 227 6.01 -17.72 20.27
C ILE A 227 7.28 -18.57 20.26
N ILE A 228 7.52 -19.27 19.15
CA ILE A 228 8.67 -20.16 18.97
C ILE A 228 9.84 -19.39 18.32
N SER A 229 9.57 -18.60 17.28
CA SER A 229 10.59 -17.87 16.53
C SER A 229 10.01 -16.66 15.78
N PRO A 230 10.76 -15.56 15.59
CA PRO A 230 12.02 -15.26 16.27
C PRO A 230 11.77 -14.85 17.73
N LYS A 231 12.72 -15.17 18.61
CA LYS A 231 12.72 -14.68 19.99
C LYS A 231 12.94 -13.18 20.04
N ILE A 232 12.48 -12.53 21.10
CA ILE A 232 12.65 -11.08 21.29
C ILE A 232 14.15 -10.74 21.29
N GLY A 233 14.56 -9.90 20.35
CA GLY A 233 15.95 -9.45 20.18
C GLY A 233 16.86 -10.45 19.44
N GLU A 234 16.31 -11.52 18.89
CA GLU A 234 17.08 -12.50 18.12
C GLU A 234 17.75 -11.84 16.90
N LYS A 235 18.99 -12.27 16.59
CA LYS A 235 19.72 -11.83 15.41
C LYS A 235 19.42 -12.79 14.26
N CYS A 236 18.78 -12.29 13.21
CA CYS A 236 18.40 -13.07 12.06
C CYS A 236 19.25 -12.70 10.84
N ALA A 237 19.89 -13.71 10.24
CA ALA A 237 20.62 -13.60 8.98
C ALA A 237 19.88 -14.35 7.87
N GLY A 238 19.68 -13.70 6.72
CA GLY A 238 19.02 -14.33 5.57
C GLY A 238 17.51 -14.49 5.74
N ALA A 239 17.01 -15.72 5.51
CA ALA A 239 15.58 -16.01 5.60
C ALA A 239 15.15 -16.17 7.06
N ILE A 240 14.08 -15.46 7.44
CA ILE A 240 13.59 -15.40 8.82
C ILE A 240 12.38 -16.32 8.95
N LEU A 241 12.44 -17.26 9.89
CA LEU A 241 11.33 -18.14 10.21
C LEU A 241 10.50 -17.52 11.36
N PHE A 242 9.28 -17.13 11.05
CA PHE A 242 8.27 -16.78 12.05
C PHE A 242 7.48 -18.03 12.37
N GLN A 243 7.41 -18.41 13.64
CA GLN A 243 6.74 -19.62 14.09
C GLN A 243 6.10 -19.40 15.46
N TRP A 244 4.88 -19.87 15.62
CA TRP A 244 4.10 -19.79 16.85
C TRP A 244 3.30 -21.08 17.06
N GLU A 245 2.84 -21.32 18.28
CA GLU A 245 1.88 -22.37 18.60
C GLU A 245 0.48 -21.96 18.14
N LYS A 246 -0.47 -22.89 18.12
CA LYS A 246 -1.84 -22.58 17.69
C LYS A 246 -2.48 -21.58 18.67
N ILE A 247 -2.63 -20.33 18.22
CA ILE A 247 -3.17 -19.24 19.04
C ILE A 247 -4.70 -19.23 19.03
N GLU A 248 -5.32 -19.18 17.84
CA GLU A 248 -6.78 -19.05 17.69
C GLU A 248 -7.30 -19.75 16.42
N GLU A 249 -8.63 -19.89 16.30
CA GLU A 249 -9.29 -20.36 15.07
C GLU A 249 -9.50 -19.24 14.04
N LYS A 250 -9.36 -17.98 14.44
CA LYS A 250 -9.54 -16.83 13.56
C LYS A 250 -8.31 -16.60 12.67
N PRO A 251 -8.47 -15.97 11.49
CA PRO A 251 -7.36 -15.56 10.66
C PRO A 251 -6.40 -14.64 11.42
N ILE A 252 -5.11 -14.96 11.37
CA ILE A 252 -4.04 -14.17 11.98
C ILE A 252 -3.32 -13.42 10.86
N TYR A 253 -2.99 -12.15 11.09
CA TYR A 253 -2.21 -11.31 10.21
C TYR A 253 -0.79 -11.20 10.76
N LEU A 254 0.20 -11.59 9.97
CA LEU A 254 1.61 -11.36 10.27
C LEU A 254 2.05 -10.05 9.59
N LYS A 255 2.50 -9.09 10.39
CA LYS A 255 3.06 -7.82 9.91
C LYS A 255 4.52 -7.67 10.32
N ILE A 256 5.35 -7.14 9.42
CA ILE A 256 6.75 -6.78 9.69
C ILE A 256 6.89 -5.27 9.51
N LEU A 257 7.46 -4.61 10.51
CA LEU A 257 7.64 -3.17 10.58
C LEU A 257 9.11 -2.80 10.78
N ASN A 258 9.52 -1.64 10.27
CA ASN A 258 10.82 -1.05 10.60
C ASN A 258 10.78 -0.37 11.98
N ASN A 259 11.93 0.16 12.41
CA ASN A 259 12.07 0.95 13.64
C ASN A 259 11.46 2.37 13.61
N LYS A 260 10.66 2.67 12.58
CA LYS A 260 9.83 3.88 12.48
C LYS A 260 8.34 3.54 12.49
N GLY A 261 7.99 2.27 12.72
CA GLY A 261 6.61 1.77 12.65
C GLY A 261 6.02 1.73 11.24
N THR A 262 6.84 1.88 10.20
CA THR A 262 6.39 1.71 8.81
C THR A 262 6.28 0.23 8.50
N GLU A 263 5.11 -0.18 8.02
CA GLU A 263 4.87 -1.54 7.55
C GLU A 263 5.69 -1.84 6.28
N LEU A 264 6.44 -2.93 6.31
CA LEU A 264 7.24 -3.41 5.18
C LEU A 264 6.61 -4.63 4.50
N PHE A 265 5.78 -5.35 5.24
CA PHE A 265 5.19 -6.60 4.83
C PHE A 265 3.96 -6.94 5.69
N SER A 266 2.95 -7.53 5.06
CA SER A 266 1.72 -8.01 5.72
C SER A 266 1.13 -9.18 4.92
N LEU A 267 0.73 -10.25 5.61
CA LEU A 267 -0.03 -11.37 5.02
C LEU A 267 -0.82 -12.15 6.05
N ILE A 268 -1.67 -13.06 5.56
CA ILE A 268 -2.35 -14.10 6.34
C ILE A 268 -1.61 -15.42 6.06
N PRO A 269 -0.90 -16.01 7.04
CA PRO A 269 -0.18 -17.25 6.84
C PRO A 269 -1.16 -18.43 6.83
N GLU A 270 -0.93 -19.41 5.96
CA GLU A 270 -1.78 -20.61 5.87
C GLU A 270 -1.63 -21.54 7.08
N ASN A 271 -0.48 -21.46 7.76
CA ASN A 271 -0.11 -22.28 8.90
C ASN A 271 0.46 -21.40 10.02
N ASN A 272 0.75 -21.99 11.18
CA ASN A 272 1.39 -21.28 12.32
C ASN A 272 2.89 -21.00 12.11
N GLN A 273 3.33 -20.94 10.85
CA GLN A 273 4.68 -20.59 10.49
C GLN A 273 4.71 -19.87 9.14
N TYR A 274 5.68 -18.98 9.01
CA TYR A 274 5.93 -18.26 7.77
C TYR A 274 7.43 -18.00 7.60
N ARG A 275 7.96 -18.29 6.40
CA ARG A 275 9.36 -18.02 6.04
C ARG A 275 9.45 -16.76 5.20
N PHE A 276 10.06 -15.72 5.75
CA PHE A 276 10.31 -14.45 5.08
C PHE A 276 11.71 -14.44 4.45
N SER A 277 11.77 -14.41 3.11
CA SER A 277 13.04 -14.52 2.37
C SER A 277 13.54 -13.21 1.77
N LYS A 278 12.83 -12.08 1.96
CA LYS A 278 13.22 -10.80 1.38
C LYS A 278 14.41 -10.20 2.15
N LYS A 279 15.43 -9.75 1.42
CA LYS A 279 16.61 -9.12 2.01
C LYS A 279 16.24 -7.81 2.71
N LEU A 280 16.53 -7.72 4.00
CA LEU A 280 16.38 -6.52 4.81
C LEU A 280 17.73 -5.78 4.92
N THR A 281 17.67 -4.46 5.10
CA THR A 281 18.85 -3.67 5.48
C THR A 281 19.22 -3.96 6.93
N PRO A 282 20.51 -3.83 7.32
CA PRO A 282 20.88 -3.97 8.72
C PRO A 282 20.13 -2.98 9.62
N GLY A 283 19.50 -3.47 10.68
CA GLY A 283 18.68 -2.65 11.58
C GLY A 283 17.85 -3.43 12.59
N LEU A 284 17.10 -2.67 13.40
CA LEU A 284 16.08 -3.17 14.32
C LEU A 284 14.73 -3.22 13.61
N TYR A 285 14.04 -4.35 13.75
CA TYR A 285 12.74 -4.57 13.16
C TYR A 285 11.77 -5.07 14.22
N TYR A 286 10.49 -4.84 13.95
CA TYR A 286 9.39 -5.32 14.77
C TYR A 286 8.52 -6.21 13.92
N TRP A 287 7.82 -7.12 14.57
CA TRP A 287 6.79 -7.92 13.93
C TRP A 287 5.60 -8.06 14.85
N LYS A 288 4.42 -8.26 14.27
CA LYS A 288 3.17 -8.37 15.00
C LYS A 288 2.34 -9.51 14.46
N LEU A 289 1.66 -10.18 15.37
CA LEU A 289 0.52 -11.04 15.07
C LEU A 289 -0.74 -10.29 15.50
N GLU A 290 -1.65 -10.10 14.56
CA GLU A 290 -2.91 -9.39 14.79
C GLU A 290 -4.08 -10.26 14.34
N SER A 291 -5.20 -10.21 15.04
CA SER A 291 -6.49 -10.69 14.53
C SER A 291 -7.23 -9.51 13.86
N GLU A 292 -8.47 -9.73 13.42
CA GLU A 292 -9.31 -8.66 12.86
C GLU A 292 -9.53 -7.51 13.86
N ASN A 293 -9.56 -7.81 15.16
CA ASN A 293 -9.95 -6.84 16.20
C ASN A 293 -8.84 -6.47 17.16
N ASP A 294 -7.83 -7.33 17.34
CA ASP A 294 -6.85 -7.20 18.42
C ASP A 294 -5.42 -7.52 17.99
N VAL A 295 -4.46 -6.89 18.66
CA VAL A 295 -3.04 -7.23 18.56
C VAL A 295 -2.75 -8.38 19.52
N LEU A 296 -2.38 -9.54 18.98
CA LEU A 296 -2.15 -10.75 19.76
C LEU A 296 -0.73 -10.79 20.33
N TYR A 297 0.25 -10.38 19.52
CA TYR A 297 1.65 -10.38 19.92
C TYR A 297 2.44 -9.29 19.18
N VAL A 298 3.45 -8.75 19.86
CA VAL A 298 4.47 -7.87 19.27
C VAL A 298 5.81 -8.47 19.63
N GLY A 299 6.71 -8.58 18.65
CA GLY A 299 8.09 -9.00 18.84
C GLY A 299 9.07 -8.07 18.15
N LYS A 300 10.35 -8.20 18.48
CA LYS A 300 11.45 -7.49 17.80
C LYS A 300 12.60 -8.43 17.46
N PHE A 301 13.32 -8.13 16.40
CA PHE A 301 14.52 -8.86 15.97
C PHE A 301 15.52 -7.91 15.30
N LEU A 302 16.77 -8.33 15.22
CA LEU A 302 17.85 -7.61 14.52
C LEU A 302 18.11 -8.31 13.19
N ALA A 303 18.04 -7.57 12.08
CA ALA A 303 18.35 -8.09 10.76
C ALA A 303 19.72 -7.59 10.28
N GLY A 304 20.36 -8.37 9.40
CA GLY A 304 21.54 -7.93 8.63
C GLY A 304 22.89 -8.12 9.32
N SER A 305 23.00 -9.06 10.25
CA SER A 305 24.27 -9.61 10.75
C SER A 305 24.84 -10.67 9.82
#